data_AF-A0AAW0LBB5-F1
#
_entry.id   AF-A0AAW0LBB5-F1
#
_cell.length_a   1.000
_cell.length_b   1.000
_cell.length_c   1.000
_cell.angle_alpha   90.00
_cell.angle_beta   90.00
_cell.angle_gamma   90.00
#
_symmetry.space_group_name_H-M   'P 1'
#
loop_
_entity.id
_entity.type
_entity.pdbx_description
1 polymer ?
#
loop_
_entity_poly.entity_id
_entity_poly.type
_entity_poly.pdbx_seq_one_letter_code
_entity_poly.pdbx_strand_id
1 'polypeptide(L)'
;MLIGTGSELCLCEGSAKMLRKEGRRVRVVSLVCWRLFDQQPKEYVLPPRVSKRVSVEAGSPMGWREYVGGQGWVIGVEDFGASGAYLDTFKKFGFTEENVTRVTKSLLCD
;
A
#
# COMPACT_ATOMS: atom_id res chain seq x y z
N MET A 1 1.67 -7.57 -3.35
CA MET A 1 0.42 -6.91 -3.75
C MET A 1 0.42 -5.53 -3.13
N LEU A 2 -0.05 -4.52 -3.87
CA LEU A 2 -0.18 -3.14 -3.38
C LEU A 2 -1.67 -2.82 -3.23
N ILE A 3 -2.05 -2.22 -2.10
CA ILE A 3 -3.42 -1.82 -1.79
C ILE A 3 -3.38 -0.33 -1.51
N GLY A 4 -4.12 0.48 -2.27
CA GLY A 4 -4.16 1.93 -2.10
C GLY A 4 -5.58 2.45 -2.00
N THR A 5 -5.72 3.64 -1.46
CA THR A 5 -6.98 4.40 -1.38
C THR A 5 -6.74 5.83 -1.84
N GLY A 6 -7.80 6.52 -2.27
CA GLY A 6 -7.76 7.95 -2.59
C GLY A 6 -6.58 8.36 -3.48
N SER A 7 -5.87 9.40 -3.04
CA SER A 7 -4.70 9.97 -3.73
C SER A 7 -3.50 9.03 -3.77
N GLU A 8 -3.35 8.11 -2.82
CA GLU A 8 -2.16 7.25 -2.72
C GLU A 8 -2.16 6.09 -3.72
N LEU A 9 -3.30 5.84 -4.38
CA LEU A 9 -3.40 4.84 -5.43
C LEU A 9 -2.40 5.11 -6.57
N CYS A 10 -2.08 6.36 -6.87
CA CYS A 10 -1.10 6.70 -7.91
C CYS A 10 0.31 6.20 -7.54
N LEU A 11 0.68 6.23 -6.25
CA LEU A 11 1.97 5.73 -5.76
C LEU A 11 2.05 4.21 -5.90
N CYS A 12 0.93 3.51 -5.65
CA CYS A 12 0.82 2.07 -5.89
C CYS A 12 1.02 1.71 -7.37
N GLU A 13 0.40 2.45 -8.29
CA GLU A 13 0.59 2.20 -9.73
C GLU A 13 2.01 2.53 -10.20
N GLY A 14 2.60 3.62 -9.73
CA GLY A 14 3.99 3.98 -10.00
C GLY A 14 4.96 2.90 -9.54
N SER A 15 4.82 2.45 -8.30
CA SER A 15 5.61 1.34 -7.75
C SER A 15 5.40 0.03 -8.53
N ALA A 16 4.15 -0.30 -8.86
CA ALA A 16 3.85 -1.49 -9.66
C ALA A 16 4.52 -1.42 -11.04
N LYS A 17 4.53 -0.25 -11.69
CA LYS A 17 5.22 -0.03 -12.97
C LYS A 17 6.72 -0.28 -12.85
N MET A 18 7.37 0.21 -11.80
CA MET A 18 8.79 -0.04 -11.55
C MET A 18 9.07 -1.54 -11.34
N LEU A 19 8.31 -2.20 -10.48
CA LEU A 19 8.48 -3.63 -10.18
C LEU A 19 8.19 -4.53 -11.39
N ARG A 20 7.19 -4.18 -12.21
CA ARG A 20 6.87 -4.90 -13.46
C ARG A 20 8.01 -4.80 -14.48
N LYS A 21 8.72 -3.66 -14.56
CA LYS A 21 9.93 -3.54 -15.39
C LYS A 21 11.06 -4.48 -14.94
N GLU A 22 11.09 -4.84 -13.66
CA GLU A 22 12.01 -5.82 -13.08
C GLU A 22 11.51 -7.26 -13.19
N GLY A 23 10.47 -7.52 -14.00
CA GLY A 23 9.92 -8.85 -14.22
C GLY A 23 9.01 -9.37 -13.10
N ARG A 24 8.64 -8.52 -12.12
CA ARG A 24 7.76 -8.94 -11.03
C ARG A 24 6.28 -8.86 -11.43
N ARG A 25 5.51 -9.87 -11.05
CA ARG A 25 4.03 -9.84 -11.18
C ARG A 25 3.43 -9.11 -10.00
N VAL A 26 2.92 -7.90 -10.24
CA VAL A 26 2.34 -7.04 -9.20
C VAL A 26 0.88 -6.74 -9.49
N ARG A 27 0.02 -6.96 -8.50
CA ARG A 27 -1.38 -6.53 -8.47
C ARG A 27 -1.50 -5.27 -7.62
N VAL A 28 -2.20 -4.27 -8.16
CA VAL A 28 -2.66 -3.08 -7.44
C VAL A 28 -4.16 -3.25 -7.18
N VAL A 29 -4.59 -2.93 -5.96
CA VAL A 29 -5.99 -2.97 -5.53
C VAL A 29 -6.36 -1.59 -5.02
N SER A 30 -7.43 -1.02 -5.58
CA SER A 30 -8.07 0.18 -5.02
C SER A 30 -9.13 -0.25 -4.01
N LEU A 31 -8.91 0.04 -2.72
CA LEU A 31 -9.80 -0.40 -1.63
C LEU A 31 -10.65 0.77 -1.12
N VAL A 32 -11.55 1.27 -1.97
CA VAL A 32 -12.29 2.54 -1.76
C VAL A 32 -13.24 2.51 -0.55
N CYS A 33 -13.87 1.37 -0.27
CA CYS A 33 -14.84 1.26 0.82
C CYS A 33 -14.73 -0.09 1.52
N TRP A 34 -14.18 -0.09 2.73
CA TRP A 34 -13.97 -1.28 3.54
C TRP A 34 -15.29 -1.98 3.86
N ARG A 35 -16.29 -1.20 4.33
CA ARG A 35 -17.62 -1.73 4.67
C ARG A 35 -18.29 -2.50 3.53
N LEU A 36 -18.19 -2.02 2.29
CA LEU A 36 -18.75 -2.72 1.14
C LEU A 36 -17.88 -3.91 0.72
N PHE A 37 -16.56 -3.76 0.80
CA PHE A 37 -15.62 -4.85 0.50
C PHE A 37 -15.78 -6.03 1.47
N ASP A 38 -15.98 -5.77 2.76
CA ASP A 38 -16.13 -6.79 3.79
C ASP A 38 -17.44 -7.60 3.68
N GLN A 39 -18.42 -7.10 2.91
CA GLN A 39 -19.64 -7.84 2.57
C GLN A 39 -19.44 -8.83 1.42
N GLN A 40 -18.26 -8.82 0.77
CA GLN A 40 -17.94 -9.67 -0.36
C GLN A 40 -16.95 -10.79 0.05
N PRO A 41 -16.91 -11.91 -0.69
CA PRO A 41 -15.84 -12.90 -0.54
C PRO A 41 -14.46 -12.28 -0.81
N LYS A 42 -13.67 -12.09 0.25
CA LYS A 42 -12.38 -11.36 0.22
C LYS A 42 -11.34 -12.06 -0.65
N GLU A 43 -11.42 -13.38 -0.76
CA GLU A 43 -10.45 -14.26 -1.42
C GLU A 43 -10.33 -13.96 -2.93
N TYR A 44 -11.38 -13.41 -3.54
CA TYR A 44 -11.36 -13.01 -4.95
C TYR A 44 -10.35 -11.89 -5.22
N VAL A 45 -10.32 -10.88 -4.35
CA VAL A 45 -9.43 -9.71 -4.49
C VAL A 45 -8.11 -9.92 -3.74
N LEU A 46 -8.19 -10.46 -2.52
CA LEU A 46 -7.10 -10.69 -1.57
C LEU A 46 -6.88 -12.20 -1.34
N PRO A 47 -6.46 -12.97 -2.35
CA PRO A 47 -6.30 -14.41 -2.24
C PRO A 47 -5.25 -14.75 -1.16
N PRO A 48 -5.51 -15.75 -0.28
CA PRO A 48 -4.62 -16.10 0.84
C PRO A 48 -3.19 -16.46 0.40
N ARG A 49 -3.04 -17.08 -0.77
CA ARG A 49 -1.73 -17.43 -1.37
C ARG A 49 -0.83 -16.23 -1.66
N VAL A 50 -1.38 -15.02 -1.68
CA VAL A 50 -0.61 -13.77 -1.85
C VAL A 50 -0.57 -13.07 -0.50
N SER A 51 0.37 -13.48 0.35
CA SER A 51 0.52 -12.98 1.72
C SER A 51 1.37 -11.70 1.83
N LYS A 52 2.29 -11.48 0.88
CA LYS A 52 3.11 -10.26 0.82
C LYS A 52 2.30 -9.10 0.26
N ARG A 53 1.70 -8.32 1.16
CA ARG A 53 0.79 -7.19 0.86
C ARG A 53 1.33 -5.90 1.47
N VAL A 54 1.22 -4.80 0.76
CA VAL A 54 1.53 -3.45 1.26
C VAL A 54 0.28 -2.60 1.10
N SER A 55 -0.20 -1.97 2.17
CA SER A 55 -1.18 -0.89 2.06
C SER A 55 -0.49 0.47 2.05
N VAL A 56 -1.06 1.42 1.31
CA VAL A 56 -0.58 2.80 1.18
C VAL A 56 -1.76 3.76 1.30
N GLU A 57 -1.78 4.54 2.38
CA GLU A 57 -2.82 5.53 2.65
C GLU A 57 -2.24 6.66 3.51
N ALA A 58 -2.49 7.92 3.17
CA ALA A 58 -2.08 9.08 3.97
C ALA A 58 -3.02 9.28 5.17
N GLY A 59 -3.12 8.24 6.00
CA GLY A 59 -3.96 8.17 7.19
C GLY A 59 -3.36 7.23 8.24
N SER A 60 -4.08 7.05 9.35
CA SER A 60 -3.62 6.17 10.43
C SER A 60 -3.43 4.72 9.94
N PRO A 61 -2.35 4.02 10.33
CA PRO A 61 -2.16 2.62 9.97
C PRO A 61 -3.14 1.67 10.69
N MET A 62 -3.93 2.18 11.64
CA MET A 62 -4.87 1.38 12.42
C MET A 62 -5.90 0.68 11.50
N GLY A 63 -6.16 -0.60 11.77
CA GLY A 63 -7.11 -1.43 11.00
C GLY A 63 -6.50 -2.09 9.76
N TRP A 64 -5.50 -1.49 9.11
CA TRP A 64 -4.93 -2.01 7.86
C TRP A 64 -4.31 -3.43 7.99
N ARG A 65 -3.91 -3.82 9.21
CA ARG A 65 -3.42 -5.17 9.52
C ARG A 65 -4.41 -6.27 9.15
N GLU A 66 -5.71 -6.02 9.18
CA GLU A 66 -6.74 -6.98 8.77
C GLU A 66 -6.67 -7.35 7.28
N TYR A 67 -6.21 -6.41 6.43
CA TYR A 67 -6.13 -6.60 4.98
C TYR A 67 -4.73 -7.05 4.53
N VAL A 68 -3.68 -6.50 5.14
CA VAL A 68 -2.29 -6.84 4.76
C VAL A 68 -1.78 -8.12 5.41
N GLY A 69 -2.34 -8.52 6.56
CA GLY A 69 -1.97 -9.73 7.29
C GLY A 69 -0.60 -9.66 7.98
N GLY A 70 -0.19 -10.77 8.60
CA GLY A 70 1.03 -10.84 9.43
C GLY A 70 2.34 -10.73 8.64
N GLN A 71 2.34 -11.04 7.34
CA GLN A 71 3.49 -10.90 6.44
C GLN A 71 3.43 -9.62 5.58
N GLY A 72 2.46 -8.74 5.87
CA GLY A 72 2.27 -7.50 5.16
C GLY A 72 2.88 -6.30 5.86
N TRP A 73 2.87 -5.17 5.15
CA TRP A 73 3.34 -3.87 5.64
C TRP A 73 2.30 -2.79 5.41
N VAL A 74 2.30 -1.75 6.26
CA VAL A 74 1.41 -0.60 6.15
C VAL A 74 2.26 0.65 6.00
N ILE A 75 2.06 1.40 4.92
CA ILE A 75 2.58 2.75 4.75
C ILE A 75 1.45 3.70 5.10
N GLY A 76 1.57 4.32 6.27
CA GLY A 76 0.61 5.27 6.82
C GLY A 76 1.31 6.36 7.64
N VAL A 77 0.51 7.21 8.29
CA VAL A 77 0.98 8.29 9.14
C VAL A 77 0.72 7.93 10.61
N GLU A 78 1.78 7.80 11.40
CA GLU A 78 1.68 7.52 12.84
C GLU A 78 1.56 8.80 13.69
N ASP A 79 1.96 9.94 13.14
CA ASP A 79 1.96 11.25 13.80
C ASP A 79 0.84 12.18 13.29
N PHE A 80 0.65 13.34 13.93
CA PHE A 80 -0.37 14.31 13.54
C PHE A 80 -0.14 14.99 12.17
N GLY A 81 1.10 15.06 11.71
CA GLY A 81 1.47 15.77 10.48
C GLY A 81 2.64 16.74 10.67
N ALA A 82 2.84 17.61 9.69
CA ALA A 82 3.85 18.67 9.75
C ALA A 82 3.39 19.90 8.95
N SER A 83 3.82 21.08 9.37
CA SER A 83 3.64 22.30 8.58
C SER A 83 4.65 22.32 7.43
N GLY A 84 4.17 22.48 6.21
CA GLY A 84 5.00 22.51 5.01
C GLY A 84 4.17 22.36 3.74
N ALA A 85 4.81 22.53 2.59
CA ALA A 85 4.18 22.27 1.31
C ALA A 85 3.80 20.78 1.20
N TYR A 86 2.75 20.50 0.42
CA TYR A 86 2.22 19.15 0.25
C TYR A 86 3.31 18.14 -0.13
N LEU A 87 4.10 18.44 -1.17
CA LEU A 87 5.12 17.52 -1.68
C LEU A 87 6.24 17.25 -0.68
N ASP A 88 6.65 18.26 0.08
CA ASP A 88 7.72 18.10 1.08
C ASP A 88 7.22 17.27 2.27
N THR A 89 5.99 17.52 2.69
CA THR A 89 5.34 16.77 3.77
C THR A 89 5.09 15.32 3.37
N PHE A 90 4.60 15.06 2.15
CA PHE A 90 4.42 13.72 1.62
C PHE A 90 5.74 12.94 1.56
N LYS A 91 6.81 13.57 1.05
CA LYS A 91 8.15 12.96 1.03
C LYS A 91 8.67 12.66 2.43
N LYS A 92 8.49 13.58 3.38
CA LYS A 92 8.88 13.41 4.79
C LYS A 92 8.22 12.17 5.40
N PHE A 93 6.94 11.95 5.14
CA PHE A 93 6.20 10.78 5.61
C PHE A 93 6.37 9.52 4.73
N GLY A 94 7.24 9.57 3.72
CA GLY A 94 7.57 8.41 2.90
C GLY A 94 6.54 8.06 1.83
N PHE A 95 5.64 8.98 1.47
CA PHE A 95 4.70 8.80 0.37
C PHE A 95 5.34 9.16 -0.97
N THR A 96 6.24 8.29 -1.43
CA THR A 96 6.88 8.38 -2.74
C THR A 96 6.88 7.03 -3.44
N GLU A 97 6.90 7.02 -4.77
CA GLU A 97 6.96 5.78 -5.56
C GLU A 97 8.20 4.93 -5.19
N GLU A 98 9.33 5.59 -4.93
CA GLU A 98 10.59 4.95 -4.54
C GLU A 98 10.45 4.25 -3.19
N ASN A 99 9.84 4.91 -2.20
CA ASN A 99 9.67 4.32 -0.89
C ASN A 99 8.68 3.14 -0.91
N VAL A 100 7.55 3.28 -1.60
CA VAL A 100 6.59 2.17 -1.79
C VAL A 100 7.26 0.98 -2.46
N THR A 101 8.08 1.23 -3.50
CA THR A 101 8.86 0.20 -4.19
C THR A 101 9.88 -0.47 -3.27
N ARG A 102 10.63 0.32 -2.50
CA ARG A 102 11.63 -0.17 -1.55
C ARG A 102 11.01 -1.10 -0.50
N VAL A 103 9.92 -0.67 0.14
CA VAL A 103 9.16 -1.46 1.12
C VAL A 103 8.60 -2.73 0.50
N THR A 104 8.08 -2.63 -0.73
CA THR A 104 7.55 -3.81 -1.42
C THR A 104 8.65 -4.82 -1.71
N LYS A 105 9.84 -4.38 -2.11
CA LYS A 105 11.00 -5.26 -2.33
C LYS A 105 11.48 -5.94 -1.05
N SER A 106 11.51 -5.24 0.08
CA SER A 106 11.93 -5.85 1.35
C SER A 106 11.03 -6.99 1.80
N LEU A 107 9.76 -7.00 1.37
CA LEU A 107 8.84 -8.13 1.63
C LEU A 107 9.06 -9.33 0.69
N LEU A 108 9.73 -9.14 -0.45
CA LEU A 108 9.98 -10.17 -1.46
C LEU A 108 11.34 -10.86 -1.32
N CYS A 109 12.26 -10.25 -0.59
CA CYS A 109 13.57 -10.82 -0.28
C CYS A 109 13.47 -11.69 0.98
N ASP A 110 12.85 -12.86 0.85
CA ASP A 110 13.03 -14.02 1.71
C ASP A 110 13.36 -15.23 0.82
#